data_AF-A0A4U0PZD9-F1
#
_entry.id   AF-A0A4U0PZD9-F1
#
_cell.length_a   1.000
_cell.length_b   1.000
_cell.length_c   1.000
_cell.angle_alpha   90.00
_cell.angle_beta   90.00
_cell.angle_gamma   90.00
#
_symmetry.space_group_name_H-M   'P 1'
#
loop_
_entity.id
_entity.type
_entity.pdbx_description
1 polymer ?
#
loop_
_entity_poly.entity_id
_entity_poly.type
_entity_poly.pdbx_seq_one_letter_code
_entity_poly.pdbx_strand_id
1 'polypeptide(L)'
;MNGIVVTWPQLLYLGLVLILFYVAELLLFLRKARRQPRDYELIQRQETLEDHVALLHREIEALKIRLAASSHLQQEPVIDASSAETPYAHAIRMARQGADVEDMVRECGISRGEADLIAALYRAERQG
;
A
#
# COMPACT_ATOMS: atom_id res chain seq x y z
N MET A 1 53.30 52.75 21.37
CA MET A 1 53.18 51.36 20.89
C MET A 1 52.40 50.61 21.95
N ASN A 2 51.07 50.59 21.83
CA ASN A 2 50.20 50.00 22.86
C ASN A 2 50.27 48.48 22.70
N GLY A 3 51.06 47.84 23.57
CA GLY A 3 51.16 46.39 23.63
C GLY A 3 49.78 45.81 23.88
N ILE A 4 49.34 44.93 23.00
CA ILE A 4 48.10 44.18 23.13
C ILE A 4 48.28 43.29 24.37
N VAL A 5 47.87 43.81 25.53
CA VAL A 5 47.80 43.04 26.78
C VAL A 5 46.62 42.09 26.64
N VAL A 6 46.87 40.95 26.00
CA VAL A 6 45.92 39.84 25.95
C VAL A 6 45.71 39.39 27.39
N THR A 7 44.60 39.81 27.98
CA THR A 7 44.25 39.39 29.32
C THR A 7 43.92 37.89 29.25
N TRP A 8 44.54 37.07 30.12
CA TRP A 8 44.22 35.64 30.29
C TRP A 8 42.71 35.32 30.26
N PRO A 9 41.81 36.13 30.87
CA PRO A 9 40.37 35.95 30.73
C PRO A 9 39.85 36.08 29.28
N GLN A 10 40.35 37.02 28.46
CA GLN A 10 39.96 37.11 27.05
C GLN A 10 40.35 35.87 26.25
N LEU A 11 41.51 35.29 26.55
CA LEU A 11 41.98 34.05 25.94
C LEU A 11 41.07 32.86 26.31
N LEU A 12 40.62 32.80 27.57
CA LEU A 12 39.65 31.80 28.02
C LEU A 12 38.29 31.96 27.34
N TYR A 13 37.78 33.19 27.19
CA TYR A 13 36.51 33.41 26.49
C TYR A 13 36.58 33.06 25.00
N LEU A 14 37.67 33.40 24.32
CA LEU A 14 37.87 33.00 22.92
C LEU A 14 37.95 31.49 22.77
N GLY A 15 38.69 30.81 23.66
CA GLY A 15 38.75 29.35 23.68
C GLY A 15 37.38 28.72 23.94
N LEU A 16 36.62 29.25 24.90
CA LEU A 16 35.28 28.79 25.22
C LEU A 16 34.34 28.92 24.01
N VAL A 17 34.32 30.09 23.36
CA VAL A 17 33.48 30.34 22.18
C VAL A 17 33.87 29.41 21.03
N LEU A 18 35.17 29.20 20.79
CA LEU A 18 35.66 28.30 19.76
C LEU A 18 35.23 26.85 20.03
N ILE A 19 35.35 26.39 21.28
CA ILE A 19 34.90 25.06 21.70
C ILE A 19 33.40 24.92 21.50
N LEU A 20 32.62 25.92 21.93
CA LEU A 20 31.16 25.90 21.81
C LEU A 20 30.72 25.86 20.35
N PHE A 21 31.40 26.60 19.48
CA PHE A 21 31.19 26.57 18.03
C PHE A 21 31.49 25.18 17.45
N TYR A 22 32.65 24.59 17.80
CA TYR A 22 33.02 23.25 17.36
C TYR A 22 32.06 22.16 17.85
N VAL A 23 31.63 22.25 19.12
CA VAL A 23 30.66 21.32 19.71
C VAL A 23 29.30 21.45 19.01
N ALA A 24 28.88 22.67 18.67
CA ALA A 24 27.64 22.89 17.93
C ALA A 24 27.71 22.29 16.52
N GLU A 25 28.80 22.52 15.78
CA GLU A 25 29.01 21.90 14.47
C GLU A 25 29.02 20.37 14.57
N LEU A 26 29.73 19.80 15.55
CA LEU A 26 29.79 18.35 15.76
C LEU A 26 28.41 17.78 16.10
N LEU A 27 27.64 18.44 16.95
CA LEU A 27 26.28 18.02 17.29
C LEU A 27 25.33 18.11 16.10
N LEU A 28 25.44 19.15 15.28
CA LEU A 28 24.65 19.28 14.04
C LEU A 28 25.05 18.21 13.04
N PHE A 29 26.34 17.92 12.90
CA PHE A 29 26.86 16.85 12.04
C PHE A 29 26.36 15.48 12.49
N LEU A 30 26.41 15.19 13.79
CA LEU A 30 25.87 13.96 14.39
C LEU A 30 24.36 13.86 14.24
N ARG A 31 23.61 14.96 14.44
CA ARG A 31 22.15 14.99 14.19
C ARG A 31 21.83 14.74 12.73
N LYS A 32 22.61 15.31 11.80
CA LYS A 32 22.44 15.12 10.35
C LYS A 32 22.76 13.69 9.95
N ALA A 33 23.88 13.14 10.41
CA ALA A 33 24.27 11.75 10.21
C ALA A 33 23.26 10.76 10.78
N ARG A 34 22.56 11.11 11.86
CA ARG A 34 21.50 10.27 12.46
C ARG A 34 20.13 10.44 11.79
N ARG A 35 19.88 11.56 11.10
CA ARG A 35 18.66 11.77 10.28
C ARG A 35 18.76 11.07 8.93
N GLN A 36 19.94 11.05 8.33
CA GLN A 36 20.24 10.43 7.04
C GLN A 36 19.83 8.94 6.90
N PRO A 37 20.02 8.04 7.89
CA PRO A 37 19.56 6.66 7.77
C PRO A 37 18.04 6.53 7.75
N ARG A 38 17.30 7.45 8.41
CA ARG A 38 15.84 7.40 8.46
C ARG A 38 15.21 7.81 7.13
N ASP A 39 15.82 8.76 6.44
CA ASP A 39 15.36 9.20 5.12
C ASP A 39 15.69 8.15 4.05
N TYR A 40 16.84 7.47 4.16
CA TYR A 40 17.20 6.36 3.26
C TYR A 40 16.25 5.16 3.38
N GLU A 41 15.84 4.80 4.61
CA GLU A 41 14.90 3.70 4.85
C GLU A 41 13.49 3.99 4.31
N LEU A 42 13.04 5.26 4.38
CA LEU A 42 11.75 5.68 3.83
C LEU A 42 11.76 5.67 2.29
N ILE A 43 12.86 6.12 1.68
CA ILE A 43 13.04 6.08 0.22
C ILE A 43 13.09 4.63 -0.27
N GLN A 44 13.84 3.75 0.40
CA GLN A 44 13.86 2.32 0.04
C GLN A 44 12.48 1.67 0.19
N ARG A 45 11.71 2.00 1.22
CA ARG A 45 10.32 1.50 1.35
C ARG A 45 9.46 1.95 0.17
N GLN A 46 9.56 3.20 -0.25
CA GLN A 46 8.82 3.67 -1.43
C GLN A 46 9.22 2.92 -2.71
N GLU A 47 10.52 2.79 -2.98
CA GLU A 47 11.02 2.04 -4.15
C GLU A 47 10.53 0.59 -4.14
N THR A 48 10.58 -0.08 -2.97
CA THR A 48 10.08 -1.46 -2.87
C THR A 48 8.58 -1.55 -3.16
N LEU A 49 7.76 -0.59 -2.69
CA LEU A 49 6.33 -0.60 -2.97
C LEU A 49 6.03 -0.40 -4.46
N GLU A 50 6.76 0.49 -5.14
CA GLU A 50 6.60 0.72 -6.57
C GLU A 50 6.98 -0.52 -7.41
N ASP A 51 8.06 -1.20 -7.03
CA ASP A 51 8.47 -2.46 -7.68
C ASP A 51 7.40 -3.56 -7.52
N HIS A 52 6.78 -3.67 -6.34
CA HIS A 52 5.70 -4.63 -6.12
C HIS A 52 4.47 -4.30 -6.96
N VAL A 53 4.13 -3.01 -7.12
CA VAL A 53 3.00 -2.58 -7.96
C VAL A 53 3.27 -2.88 -9.44
N ALA A 54 4.51 -2.69 -9.90
CA ALA A 54 4.90 -3.00 -11.28
C ALA A 54 4.87 -4.52 -11.55
N LEU A 55 5.31 -5.33 -10.58
CA LEU A 55 5.28 -6.79 -10.68
C LEU A 55 3.83 -7.31 -10.71
N LEU A 56 2.98 -6.81 -9.81
CA LEU A 56 1.55 -7.13 -9.79
C LEU A 56 0.85 -6.70 -11.08
N HIS A 57 1.17 -5.53 -11.62
CA HIS A 57 0.63 -5.09 -12.91
C HIS A 57 0.98 -6.06 -14.04
N ARG A 58 2.24 -6.53 -14.08
CA ARG A 58 2.67 -7.52 -15.08
C ARG A 58 2.00 -8.86 -14.89
N GLU A 59 1.79 -9.31 -13.65
CA GLU A 59 1.05 -10.55 -13.38
C GLU A 59 -0.41 -10.43 -13.80
N ILE A 60 -1.06 -9.30 -13.50
CA ILE A 60 -2.43 -9.02 -13.94
C ILE A 60 -2.50 -8.98 -15.46
N GLU A 61 -1.53 -8.37 -16.13
CA GLU A 61 -1.48 -8.29 -17.58
C GLU A 61 -1.22 -9.67 -18.20
N ALA A 62 -0.32 -10.48 -17.63
CA ALA A 62 -0.08 -11.85 -18.06
C ALA A 62 -1.30 -12.76 -17.82
N LEU A 63 -1.99 -12.60 -16.70
CA LEU A 63 -3.25 -13.28 -16.39
C LEU A 63 -4.35 -12.84 -17.36
N LYS A 64 -4.44 -11.55 -17.67
CA LYS A 64 -5.36 -11.01 -18.69
C LYS A 64 -5.04 -11.57 -20.07
N ILE A 65 -3.77 -11.71 -20.45
CA ILE A 65 -3.37 -12.29 -21.73
C ILE A 65 -3.66 -13.78 -21.77
N ARG A 66 -3.45 -14.52 -20.68
CA ARG A 66 -3.82 -15.94 -20.59
C ARG A 66 -5.33 -16.14 -20.64
N LEU A 67 -6.08 -15.31 -19.92
CA LEU A 67 -7.54 -15.24 -19.99
C LEU A 67 -7.99 -14.87 -21.39
N ALA A 68 -7.34 -13.88 -22.02
CA ALA A 68 -7.62 -13.46 -23.39
C ALA A 68 -7.32 -14.58 -24.39
N ALA A 69 -6.24 -15.35 -24.22
CA ALA A 69 -5.90 -16.48 -25.09
C ALA A 69 -6.87 -17.66 -24.88
N SER A 70 -7.27 -17.92 -23.63
CA SER A 70 -8.33 -18.88 -23.32
C SER A 70 -9.70 -18.43 -23.79
N SER A 71 -9.98 -17.12 -23.78
CA SER A 71 -11.22 -16.53 -24.27
C SER A 71 -11.21 -16.36 -25.79
N HIS A 72 -10.06 -16.28 -26.44
CA HIS A 72 -9.94 -16.21 -27.90
C HIS A 72 -10.23 -17.56 -28.56
N LEU A 73 -10.09 -18.67 -27.82
CA LEU A 73 -10.70 -19.96 -28.20
C LEU A 73 -12.22 -19.98 -27.96
N GLN A 74 -12.77 -19.00 -27.24
CA GLN A 74 -14.19 -18.92 -26.89
C GLN A 74 -14.94 -17.77 -27.57
N GLN A 75 -14.30 -16.86 -28.32
CA GLN A 75 -15.03 -15.72 -28.86
C GLN A 75 -14.42 -15.05 -30.11
N GLU A 76 -15.15 -15.21 -31.21
CA GLU A 76 -15.54 -14.11 -32.10
C GLU A 76 -17.02 -14.37 -32.49
N PRO A 77 -17.94 -13.38 -32.58
CA PRO A 77 -17.80 -11.93 -32.43
C PRO A 77 -18.57 -11.32 -31.23
N VAL A 78 -18.31 -10.03 -31.03
CA VAL A 78 -18.81 -9.10 -29.99
C VAL A 78 -20.34 -9.10 -29.83
N ILE A 79 -20.83 -9.62 -28.71
CA ILE A 79 -22.10 -9.22 -28.06
C ILE A 79 -21.91 -9.35 -26.53
N ASP A 80 -21.93 -8.21 -25.83
CA ASP A 80 -22.36 -8.01 -24.43
C ASP A 80 -22.05 -9.13 -23.41
N ALA A 81 -20.98 -8.99 -22.60
CA ALA A 81 -20.57 -10.01 -21.61
C ALA A 81 -21.44 -9.98 -20.32
N SER A 82 -22.76 -10.10 -20.50
CA SER A 82 -23.81 -10.21 -19.49
C SER A 82 -24.02 -11.65 -18.98
N SER A 83 -23.19 -12.64 -19.31
CA SER A 83 -23.58 -14.04 -19.07
C SER A 83 -22.43 -15.05 -18.95
N ALA A 84 -21.31 -14.66 -18.31
CA ALA A 84 -20.48 -15.65 -17.64
C ALA A 84 -21.01 -15.78 -16.21
N GLU A 85 -22.05 -16.61 -16.06
CA GLU A 85 -22.75 -16.81 -14.81
C GLU A 85 -21.85 -17.62 -13.86
N THR A 86 -20.87 -16.94 -13.28
CA THR A 86 -20.04 -17.52 -12.23
C THR A 86 -20.94 -17.99 -11.08
N PRO A 87 -20.63 -19.10 -10.39
CA PRO A 87 -21.44 -19.57 -9.27
C PRO A 87 -21.65 -18.48 -8.21
N TYR A 88 -20.67 -17.57 -8.08
CA TYR A 88 -20.76 -16.37 -7.26
C TYR A 88 -21.75 -15.32 -7.78
N ALA A 89 -21.78 -15.04 -9.09
CA ALA A 89 -22.77 -14.15 -9.70
C ALA A 89 -24.21 -14.70 -9.58
N HIS A 90 -24.37 -16.02 -9.71
CA HIS A 90 -25.65 -16.68 -9.48
C HIS A 90 -26.09 -16.59 -8.01
N ALA A 91 -25.16 -16.80 -7.07
CA ALA A 91 -25.39 -16.63 -5.64
C ALA A 91 -25.79 -15.18 -5.29
N ILE A 92 -25.09 -14.18 -5.83
CA ILE A 92 -25.44 -12.77 -5.63
C ILE A 92 -26.85 -12.46 -6.14
N ARG A 93 -27.24 -12.97 -7.31
CA ARG A 93 -28.60 -12.81 -7.83
C ARG A 93 -29.64 -13.42 -6.91
N MET A 94 -29.40 -14.63 -6.41
CA MET A 94 -30.29 -15.31 -5.46
C MET A 94 -30.40 -14.56 -4.13
N ALA A 95 -29.28 -14.07 -3.59
CA ALA A 95 -29.27 -13.22 -2.40
C ALA A 95 -30.03 -11.90 -2.61
N ARG A 96 -29.90 -11.28 -3.80
CA ARG A 96 -30.68 -10.08 -4.22
C ARG A 96 -32.18 -10.35 -4.38
N GLN A 97 -32.58 -11.60 -4.61
CA GLN A 97 -33.98 -12.03 -4.65
C GLN A 97 -34.51 -12.46 -3.26
N GLY A 98 -33.62 -12.59 -2.26
CA GLY A 98 -33.97 -13.01 -0.91
C GLY A 98 -34.01 -14.53 -0.70
N ALA A 99 -33.32 -15.29 -1.55
CA ALA A 99 -33.17 -16.73 -1.40
C ALA A 99 -32.47 -17.09 -0.09
N ASP A 100 -32.77 -18.28 0.44
CA ASP A 100 -32.18 -18.77 1.68
C ASP A 100 -30.72 -19.23 1.50
N VAL A 101 -29.96 -19.17 2.59
CA VAL A 101 -28.53 -19.55 2.62
C VAL A 101 -28.36 -21.02 2.21
N GLU A 102 -29.29 -21.91 2.59
CA GLU A 102 -29.25 -23.32 2.21
C GLU A 102 -29.44 -23.54 0.71
N ASP A 103 -30.36 -22.80 0.07
CA ASP A 103 -30.59 -22.89 -1.37
C ASP A 103 -29.37 -22.38 -2.16
N MET A 104 -28.72 -21.32 -1.67
CA MET A 104 -27.54 -20.75 -2.31
C MET A 104 -26.32 -21.68 -2.23
N VAL A 105 -26.15 -22.41 -1.13
CA VAL A 105 -25.10 -23.44 -0.99
C VAL A 105 -25.36 -24.62 -1.92
N ARG A 106 -26.62 -25.06 -2.05
CA ARG A 106 -26.99 -26.21 -2.89
C ARG A 106 -26.91 -25.90 -4.39
N GLU A 107 -27.38 -24.72 -4.79
CA GLU A 107 -27.53 -24.35 -6.20
C GLU A 107 -26.26 -23.71 -6.78
N CYS A 108 -25.46 -23.00 -5.97
CA CYS A 108 -24.21 -22.37 -6.40
C CYS A 108 -22.93 -23.08 -5.93
N GLY A 109 -23.02 -24.08 -5.05
CA GLY A 109 -21.85 -24.82 -4.57
C GLY A 109 -20.85 -23.96 -3.78
N ILE A 110 -21.30 -22.84 -3.20
CA ILE A 110 -20.48 -21.95 -2.38
C ILE A 110 -20.46 -22.40 -0.91
N SER A 111 -19.46 -21.98 -0.15
CA SER A 111 -19.37 -22.33 1.28
C SER A 111 -20.50 -21.68 2.08
N ARG A 112 -21.02 -22.38 3.11
CA ARG A 112 -22.09 -21.85 3.97
C ARG A 112 -21.73 -20.51 4.62
N GLY A 113 -20.46 -20.32 4.99
CA GLY A 113 -19.98 -19.04 5.53
C GLY A 113 -19.94 -17.92 4.50
N GLU A 114 -19.64 -18.23 3.23
CA GLU A 114 -19.67 -17.25 2.14
C GLU A 114 -21.11 -16.86 1.81
N ALA A 115 -22.01 -17.85 1.83
CA ALA A 115 -23.42 -17.64 1.58
C ALA A 115 -24.07 -16.72 2.63
N ASP A 116 -23.75 -16.92 3.91
CA ASP A 116 -24.25 -16.10 5.02
C ASP A 116 -23.74 -14.65 4.92
N LEU A 117 -22.47 -14.46 4.55
CA LEU A 117 -21.88 -13.13 4.35
C LEU A 117 -22.57 -12.36 3.21
N ILE A 118 -22.78 -13.01 2.06
CA ILE A 118 -23.47 -12.43 0.90
C ILE A 118 -24.90 -12.03 1.31
N ALA A 119 -25.64 -12.93 1.97
CA ALA A 119 -27.00 -12.66 2.40
C ALA A 119 -27.09 -11.49 3.40
N ALA A 120 -26.16 -11.38 4.35
CA ALA A 120 -26.09 -10.28 5.31
C ALA A 120 -25.78 -8.94 4.63
N LEU A 121 -24.81 -8.92 3.71
CA LEU A 121 -24.39 -7.72 2.99
C LEU A 121 -25.54 -7.13 2.16
N TYR A 122 -26.19 -7.96 1.33
CA TYR A 122 -27.29 -7.51 0.48
C TYR A 122 -28.57 -7.20 1.26
N ARG A 123 -28.75 -7.81 2.44
CA ARG A 123 -29.83 -7.44 3.36
C ARG A 123 -29.60 -6.05 3.96
N ALA A 124 -28.37 -5.73 4.35
CA ALA A 124 -28.00 -4.40 4.84
C ALA A 124 -28.14 -3.33 3.73
N GLU A 125 -27.72 -3.65 2.50
CA GLU A 125 -27.86 -2.75 1.34
C GLU A 125 -29.32 -2.44 0.98
N ARG A 126 -30.27 -3.36 1.23
CA ARG A 126 -31.71 -3.08 1.04
C ARG A 126 -32.36 -2.28 2.17
N GLN A 127 -31.76 -2.24 3.35
CA GLN A 127 -32.35 -1.62 4.54
C GLN A 127 -31.79 -0.21 4.83
N GLY A 128 -30.71 0.19 4.18
CA GLY A 128 -30.16 1.55 4.18
C GLY A 128 -30.69 2.38 3.02
#